data_AF-S4PPU1-F1
#
_entry.id   AF-S4PPU1-F1
#
_cell.length_a   1.000
_cell.length_b   1.000
_cell.length_c   1.000
_cell.angle_alpha   90.00
_cell.angle_beta   90.00
_cell.angle_gamma   90.00
#
_symmetry.space_group_name_H-M   'P 1'
#
loop_
_entity.id
_entity.type
_entity.pdbx_description
1 polymer ?
#
loop_
_entity_poly.entity_id
_entity_poly.type
_entity_poly.pdbx_seq_one_letter_code
_entity_poly.pdbx_strand_id
1 'polypeptide(L)'
;MKWFLNCCDVLQNTDKVEDDVDTILTHFNSLDISKTRPELSCDRILVESLYILCNLDSIHPLYRYLCLPNYLKRVSALKLAYNIAIANMKCNFIKIFKLSRKLCPLTFSALCLHHPMIQRRALQAMSFAYNSQHLTVPVEVLKQWLAFNSYEEARSTFS
;
A
#
# COMPACT_ATOMS: atom_id res chain seq x y z
N MET A 1 -16.22 -7.66 0.88
CA MET A 1 -16.56 -6.23 0.78
C MET A 1 -17.55 -5.74 1.84
N LYS A 2 -18.40 -6.60 2.45
CA LYS A 2 -19.32 -6.18 3.52
C LYS A 2 -18.61 -5.58 4.75
N TRP A 3 -17.46 -6.11 5.15
CA TRP A 3 -16.70 -5.59 6.30
C TRP A 3 -16.14 -4.18 6.06
N PHE A 4 -15.57 -3.92 4.89
CA PHE A 4 -15.02 -2.60 4.54
C PHE A 4 -16.12 -1.53 4.43
N LEU A 5 -17.25 -1.87 3.80
CA LEU A 5 -18.41 -0.99 3.74
C LEU A 5 -18.99 -0.72 5.13
N ASN A 6 -19.06 -1.74 5.99
CA ASN A 6 -19.49 -1.59 7.39
C ASN A 6 -18.55 -0.68 8.19
N CYS A 7 -17.23 -0.78 8.00
CA CYS A 7 -16.28 0.14 8.65
C CYS A 7 -16.41 1.59 8.14
N CYS A 8 -16.63 1.79 6.83
CA CYS A 8 -16.83 3.11 6.26
C CYS A 8 -18.16 3.74 6.70
N ASP A 9 -19.24 2.96 6.74
CA ASP A 9 -20.55 3.40 7.22
C ASP A 9 -20.51 3.75 8.72
N VAL A 10 -19.72 3.03 9.52
CA VAL A 10 -19.55 3.32 10.94
C VAL A 10 -18.69 4.57 11.17
N LEU A 11 -17.61 4.76 10.40
CA LEU A 11 -16.77 5.95 10.50
C LEU A 11 -17.48 7.24 10.06
N GLN A 12 -18.43 7.16 9.13
CA GLN A 12 -19.29 8.30 8.78
C GLN A 12 -20.32 8.64 9.87
N ASN A 13 -20.62 7.70 10.77
CA ASN A 13 -21.55 7.91 11.88
C ASN A 13 -20.84 8.41 13.16
N THR A 14 -19.53 8.20 13.31
CA THR A 14 -18.73 8.68 14.46
C THR A 14 -18.44 10.18 14.43
N ASP A 15 -18.63 10.88 13.30
CA ASP A 15 -18.49 12.35 13.24
C ASP A 15 -19.62 13.09 13.99
N LYS A 16 -20.57 12.39 14.64
CA LYS A 16 -21.73 12.97 15.33
C LYS A 16 -21.94 12.54 16.78
N VAL A 17 -21.07 11.72 17.36
CA VAL A 17 -21.26 11.22 18.72
C VAL A 17 -20.02 11.58 19.53
N GLU A 18 -20.19 12.36 20.59
CA GLU A 18 -19.21 12.45 21.68
C GLU A 18 -19.03 11.03 22.23
N ASP A 19 -18.04 10.32 21.73
CA ASP A 19 -17.90 8.87 21.93
C ASP A 19 -17.59 8.57 23.41
N ASP A 20 -18.59 7.98 24.07
CA ASP A 20 -18.48 7.36 25.37
C ASP A 20 -17.46 6.21 25.29
N VAL A 21 -16.41 6.29 26.10
CA VAL A 21 -15.28 5.34 26.11
C VAL A 21 -15.76 3.90 26.33
N ASP A 22 -16.87 3.73 27.05
CA ASP A 22 -17.52 2.44 27.28
C ASP A 22 -18.11 1.83 26.01
N THR A 23 -18.57 2.66 25.07
CA THR A 23 -19.04 2.22 23.75
C THR A 23 -17.85 1.74 22.91
N ILE A 24 -16.72 2.45 22.95
CA ILE A 24 -15.49 2.02 22.28
C ILE A 24 -14.98 0.69 22.89
N LEU A 25 -14.96 0.58 24.22
CA LEU A 25 -14.51 -0.62 24.94
C LEU A 25 -15.40 -1.83 24.65
N THR A 26 -16.72 -1.66 24.59
CA THR A 26 -17.64 -2.75 24.22
C THR A 26 -17.43 -3.21 22.77
N HIS A 27 -17.16 -2.29 21.85
CA HIS A 27 -16.81 -2.65 20.48
C HIS A 27 -15.46 -3.39 20.40
N PHE A 28 -14.42 -2.94 21.10
CA PHE A 28 -13.14 -3.66 21.15
C PHE A 28 -13.27 -5.05 21.79
N ASN A 29 -14.11 -5.19 22.82
CA ASN A 29 -14.41 -6.48 23.43
C ASN A 29 -15.21 -7.42 22.50
N SER A 30 -15.92 -6.89 21.51
CA SER A 30 -16.58 -7.67 20.45
C SER A 30 -15.60 -8.13 19.36
N LEU A 31 -14.50 -7.39 19.20
CA LEU A 31 -13.38 -7.71 18.32
C LEU A 31 -12.32 -8.59 18.99
N ASP A 32 -12.53 -8.93 20.27
CA ASP A 32 -11.59 -9.69 21.08
C ASP A 32 -11.42 -11.11 20.50
N ILE A 33 -10.29 -11.27 19.78
CA ILE A 33 -9.85 -12.49 19.11
C ILE A 33 -9.69 -13.65 20.12
N SER A 34 -9.66 -13.36 21.42
CA SER A 34 -9.48 -14.35 22.50
C SER A 34 -10.70 -15.22 22.81
N LYS A 35 -11.93 -14.79 22.46
CA LYS A 35 -13.18 -15.52 22.80
C LYS A 35 -13.51 -16.67 21.86
N THR A 36 -12.93 -16.67 20.66
CA THR A 36 -12.89 -17.86 19.82
C THR A 36 -11.47 -18.38 19.91
N ARG A 37 -11.27 -19.68 20.09
CA ARG A 37 -10.00 -20.30 19.71
C ARG A 37 -10.15 -20.67 18.23
N PRO A 38 -9.92 -19.77 17.25
CA PRO A 38 -9.64 -20.26 15.92
C PRO A 38 -8.28 -20.94 16.05
N GLU A 39 -8.14 -22.15 15.55
CA GLU A 39 -6.83 -22.59 15.09
C GLU A 39 -6.30 -21.43 14.23
N LEU A 40 -5.24 -20.76 14.69
CA LEU A 40 -4.64 -19.61 14.02
C LEU A 40 -4.06 -20.12 12.70
N SER A 41 -4.93 -20.23 11.70
CA SER A 41 -4.54 -20.54 10.33
C SER A 41 -3.82 -19.30 9.83
N CYS A 42 -2.50 -19.30 10.00
CA CYS A 42 -1.66 -18.26 9.46
C CYS A 42 -1.83 -18.29 7.94
N ASP A 43 -2.49 -17.28 7.37
CA ASP A 43 -2.61 -17.15 5.93
C ASP A 43 -1.21 -16.90 5.35
N ARG A 44 -0.58 -18.00 4.94
CA ARG A 44 0.78 -18.01 4.40
C ARG A 44 0.89 -17.08 3.18
N ILE A 45 -0.17 -16.94 2.37
CA ILE A 45 -0.15 -16.05 1.21
C ILE A 45 -0.08 -14.61 1.65
N LEU A 46 -0.89 -14.24 2.65
CA LEU A 46 -0.89 -12.90 3.20
C LEU A 46 0.46 -12.56 3.83
N VAL A 47 1.02 -13.46 4.66
CA VAL A 47 2.31 -13.24 5.33
C VAL A 47 3.46 -13.11 4.31
N GLU A 48 3.51 -13.96 3.29
CA GLU A 48 4.53 -13.84 2.24
C GLU A 48 4.36 -12.55 1.42
N SER A 49 3.12 -12.12 1.18
CA SER A 49 2.83 -10.84 0.50
C SER A 49 3.30 -9.64 1.32
N LEU A 50 3.01 -9.65 2.62
CA LEU A 50 3.45 -8.62 3.57
C LEU A 50 4.98 -8.61 3.70
N TYR A 51 5.61 -9.77 3.77
CA TYR A 51 7.07 -9.87 3.82
C TYR A 51 7.72 -9.21 2.61
N ILE A 52 7.17 -9.42 1.40
CA ILE A 52 7.64 -8.75 0.18
C ILE A 52 7.46 -7.23 0.28
N LEU A 53 6.24 -6.77 0.63
CA LEU A 53 5.90 -5.34 0.60
C LEU A 53 6.58 -4.53 1.72
N CYS A 54 6.79 -5.12 2.89
CA CYS A 54 7.53 -4.46 3.98
C CYS A 54 9.02 -4.30 3.65
N ASN A 55 9.57 -5.14 2.77
CA ASN A 55 11.01 -5.21 2.48
C ASN A 55 11.31 -4.85 1.01
N LEU A 56 10.63 -3.84 0.45
CA LEU A 56 10.71 -3.47 -0.98
C LEU A 56 12.10 -3.03 -1.46
N ASP A 57 12.95 -2.54 -0.57
CA ASP A 57 14.34 -2.17 -0.88
C ASP A 57 15.31 -3.36 -0.81
N SER A 58 14.84 -4.53 -0.39
CA SER A 58 15.66 -5.74 -0.25
C SER A 58 15.44 -6.71 -1.42
N ILE A 59 16.50 -7.38 -1.83
CA ILE A 59 16.43 -8.46 -2.83
C ILE A 59 16.02 -9.81 -2.21
N HIS A 60 16.17 -9.97 -0.89
CA HIS A 60 15.88 -11.24 -0.20
C HIS A 60 14.44 -11.75 -0.38
N PRO A 61 13.39 -10.89 -0.30
CA PRO A 61 12.01 -11.34 -0.55
C PRO A 61 11.78 -11.81 -1.99
N LEU A 62 12.50 -11.24 -2.97
CA LEU A 62 12.39 -11.66 -4.37
C LEU A 62 12.99 -13.06 -4.57
N TYR A 63 14.19 -13.31 -4.02
CA TYR A 63 14.78 -14.65 -4.06
C TYR A 63 13.92 -15.67 -3.33
N ARG A 64 13.42 -15.32 -2.15
CA ARG A 64 12.50 -16.19 -1.39
C ARG A 64 11.27 -16.55 -2.23
N TYR A 65 10.64 -15.56 -2.87
CA TYR A 65 9.48 -15.80 -3.74
C TYR A 65 9.81 -16.79 -4.88
N LEU A 66 10.98 -16.67 -5.51
CA LEU A 66 11.38 -17.58 -6.60
C LEU A 66 11.48 -19.03 -6.11
N CYS A 67 11.98 -19.23 -4.90
CA CYS A 67 12.10 -20.53 -4.23
C CYS A 67 10.75 -21.10 -3.74
N LEU A 68 9.66 -20.32 -3.75
CA LEU A 68 8.36 -20.82 -3.30
C LEU A 68 7.79 -21.87 -4.28
N PRO A 69 6.99 -22.83 -3.75
CA PRO A 69 6.22 -23.75 -4.57
C PRO A 69 5.33 -23.07 -5.62
N ASN A 70 5.19 -23.70 -6.79
CA ASN A 70 4.43 -23.14 -7.91
C ASN A 70 2.95 -22.86 -7.59
N TYR A 71 2.34 -23.65 -6.71
CA TYR A 71 0.94 -23.44 -6.30
C TYR A 71 0.76 -22.11 -5.55
N LEU A 72 1.73 -21.70 -4.71
CA LEU A 72 1.70 -20.40 -4.03
C LEU A 72 1.93 -19.25 -5.01
N LYS A 73 2.90 -19.41 -5.93
CA LYS A 73 3.23 -18.38 -6.94
C LYS A 73 2.09 -18.07 -7.91
N ARG A 74 1.16 -19.02 -8.11
CA ARG A 74 -0.04 -18.84 -8.94
C ARG A 74 -1.10 -17.95 -8.27
N VAL A 75 -1.06 -17.79 -6.96
CA VAL A 75 -2.03 -16.97 -6.23
C VAL A 75 -1.84 -15.50 -6.60
N SER A 76 -2.94 -14.86 -7.02
CA SER A 76 -2.93 -13.51 -7.57
C SER A 76 -2.43 -12.45 -6.58
N ALA A 77 -2.79 -12.57 -5.29
CA ALA A 77 -2.37 -11.66 -4.23
C ALA A 77 -0.84 -11.66 -4.05
N LEU A 78 -0.23 -12.84 -3.93
CA LEU A 78 1.22 -12.96 -3.78
C LEU A 78 1.96 -12.53 -5.04
N LYS A 79 1.45 -12.92 -6.22
CA LYS A 79 2.00 -12.49 -7.51
C LYS A 79 1.93 -10.98 -7.68
N LEU A 80 0.88 -10.33 -7.17
CA LEU A 80 0.74 -8.87 -7.18
C LEU A 80 1.83 -8.21 -6.33
N ALA A 81 2.04 -8.66 -5.09
CA ALA A 81 3.10 -8.16 -4.21
C ALA A 81 4.49 -8.31 -4.86
N TYR A 82 4.77 -9.47 -5.45
CA TYR A 82 6.02 -9.70 -6.19
C TYR A 82 6.18 -8.76 -7.39
N ASN A 83 5.12 -8.55 -8.19
CA ASN A 83 5.17 -7.64 -9.34
C ASN A 83 5.41 -6.19 -8.93
N ILE A 84 4.90 -5.77 -7.77
CA ILE A 84 5.18 -4.44 -7.19
C ILE A 84 6.66 -4.34 -6.82
N ALA A 85 7.21 -5.35 -6.15
CA ALA A 85 8.63 -5.39 -5.80
C ALA A 85 9.55 -5.37 -7.03
N ILE A 86 9.21 -6.11 -8.09
CA ILE A 86 9.93 -6.04 -9.37
C ILE A 86 9.81 -4.66 -10.02
N ALA A 87 8.64 -4.01 -9.94
CA ALA A 87 8.48 -2.64 -10.44
C ALA A 87 9.33 -1.65 -9.65
N ASN A 88 9.43 -1.80 -8.32
CA ASN A 88 10.30 -1.01 -7.46
C ASN A 88 11.78 -1.18 -7.82
N MET A 89 12.25 -2.42 -7.98
CA MET A 89 13.63 -2.73 -8.38
C MET A 89 14.00 -2.10 -9.74
N LYS A 90 13.02 -1.95 -10.65
CA LYS A 90 13.21 -1.32 -11.97
C LYS A 90 12.97 0.19 -11.97
N CYS A 91 12.77 0.81 -10.80
CA CYS A 91 12.39 2.22 -10.67
C CYS A 91 11.15 2.61 -11.53
N ASN A 92 10.23 1.67 -11.75
CA ASN A 92 9.02 1.93 -12.54
C ASN A 92 7.88 2.38 -11.62
N PHE A 93 7.96 3.64 -11.20
CA PHE A 93 7.07 4.24 -10.21
C PHE A 93 5.59 4.25 -10.65
N ILE A 94 5.33 4.56 -11.92
CA ILE A 94 3.96 4.54 -12.48
C ILE A 94 3.35 3.15 -12.35
N LYS A 95 4.13 2.09 -12.61
CA LYS A 95 3.66 0.71 -12.48
C LYS A 95 3.40 0.32 -11.03
N ILE A 96 4.22 0.79 -10.07
CA ILE A 96 3.99 0.58 -8.63
C ILE A 96 2.60 1.11 -8.25
N PHE A 97 2.32 2.38 -8.57
CA PHE A 97 1.04 3.02 -8.24
C PHE A 97 -0.15 2.47 -9.01
N LYS A 98 0.06 1.98 -10.23
CA LYS A 98 -1.00 1.30 -10.99
C LYS A 98 -1.35 -0.06 -10.37
N LEU A 99 -0.37 -0.78 -9.86
CA LEU A 99 -0.55 -2.08 -9.22
C LEU A 99 -1.08 -1.95 -7.79
N SER A 100 -0.68 -0.92 -7.05
CA SER A 100 -1.10 -0.70 -5.66
C SER A 100 -2.62 -0.57 -5.50
N ARG A 101 -3.31 -0.04 -6.51
CA ARG A 101 -4.78 0.05 -6.57
C ARG A 101 -5.50 -1.30 -6.47
N LYS A 102 -4.80 -2.42 -6.68
CA LYS A 102 -5.33 -3.79 -6.60
C LYS A 102 -5.04 -4.47 -5.26
N LEU A 103 -4.28 -3.83 -4.37
CA LEU A 103 -3.94 -4.38 -3.06
C LEU A 103 -5.15 -4.34 -2.13
N CYS A 104 -5.24 -5.30 -1.21
CA CYS A 104 -6.17 -5.19 -0.10
C CYS A 104 -5.65 -4.16 0.92
N PRO A 105 -6.52 -3.59 1.78
CA PRO A 105 -6.13 -2.50 2.69
C PRO A 105 -4.88 -2.79 3.53
N LEU A 106 -4.75 -4.02 4.05
CA LEU A 106 -3.60 -4.41 4.87
C LEU A 106 -2.29 -4.50 4.07
N THR A 107 -2.33 -5.04 2.85
CA THR A 107 -1.13 -5.04 1.99
C THR A 107 -0.82 -3.65 1.44
N PHE A 108 -1.85 -2.82 1.25
CA PHE A 108 -1.67 -1.43 0.84
C PHE A 108 -0.99 -0.61 1.94
N SER A 109 -1.37 -0.79 3.21
CA SER A 109 -0.70 -0.10 4.32
C SER A 109 0.78 -0.45 4.45
N ALA A 110 1.16 -1.71 4.19
CA ALA A 110 2.57 -2.12 4.11
C ALA A 110 3.34 -1.36 3.00
N LEU A 111 2.71 -1.16 1.84
CA LEU A 111 3.29 -0.34 0.76
C LEU A 111 3.38 1.15 1.15
N CYS A 112 2.41 1.67 1.90
CA CYS A 112 2.39 3.07 2.34
C CYS A 112 3.63 3.47 3.15
N LEU A 113 4.27 2.52 3.85
CA LEU A 113 5.53 2.75 4.56
C LEU A 113 6.65 3.26 3.63
N HIS A 114 6.60 2.87 2.36
CA HIS A 114 7.58 3.24 1.33
C HIS A 114 7.11 4.41 0.46
N HIS A 115 5.86 4.86 0.61
CA HIS A 115 5.21 5.78 -0.30
C HIS A 115 5.96 7.12 -0.47
N PRO A 116 6.34 7.84 0.61
CA PRO A 116 7.04 9.12 0.47
C PRO A 116 8.41 8.98 -0.20
N MET A 117 9.12 7.89 0.11
CA MET A 117 10.42 7.60 -0.48
C MET A 117 10.30 7.30 -1.98
N ILE A 118 9.30 6.50 -2.37
CA ILE A 118 9.03 6.17 -3.78
C ILE A 118 8.68 7.44 -4.56
N GLN A 119 7.83 8.31 -4.01
CA GLN A 119 7.49 9.59 -4.62
C GLN A 119 8.72 10.47 -4.81
N ARG A 120 9.55 10.62 -3.78
CA ARG A 120 10.79 11.41 -3.85
C ARG A 120 11.76 10.88 -4.93
N ARG A 121 12.00 9.57 -4.97
CA ARG A 121 12.86 8.93 -5.99
C ARG A 121 12.31 9.16 -7.40
N ALA A 122 10.99 9.06 -7.55
CA ALA A 122 10.32 9.30 -8.82
C ALA A 122 10.47 10.74 -9.29
N LEU A 123 10.27 11.71 -8.40
CA LEU A 123 10.49 13.12 -8.69
C LEU A 123 11.93 13.40 -9.08
N GLN A 124 12.92 12.87 -8.35
CA GLN A 124 14.33 13.03 -8.70
C GLN A 124 14.65 12.50 -10.10
N ALA A 125 14.14 11.31 -10.43
CA ALA A 125 14.32 10.72 -11.75
C ALA A 125 13.67 11.55 -12.87
N MET A 126 12.45 12.05 -12.64
CA MET A 126 11.76 12.91 -13.60
C MET A 126 12.43 14.27 -13.74
N SER A 127 12.84 14.90 -12.64
CA SER A 127 13.55 16.18 -12.66
C SER A 127 14.84 16.06 -13.46
N PHE A 128 15.58 14.96 -13.33
CA PHE A 128 16.78 14.74 -14.16
C PHE A 128 16.43 14.55 -15.65
N ALA A 129 15.40 13.75 -15.97
CA ALA A 129 15.01 13.46 -17.34
C ALA A 129 14.39 14.67 -18.08
N TYR A 130 13.74 15.57 -17.34
CA TYR A 130 13.01 16.71 -17.87
C TYR A 130 13.63 18.06 -17.46
N ASN A 131 14.92 18.12 -17.11
CA ASN A 131 15.59 19.38 -16.71
C ASN A 131 15.92 20.33 -17.88
N SER A 132 15.24 20.22 -19.03
CA SER A 132 15.52 21.10 -20.18
C SER A 132 14.54 22.27 -20.21
N GLN A 133 14.96 23.42 -20.72
CA GLN A 133 14.14 24.64 -20.81
C GLN A 133 12.82 24.46 -21.59
N HIS A 134 12.66 23.35 -22.33
CA HIS A 134 11.50 23.06 -23.17
C HIS A 134 10.63 21.89 -22.68
N LEU A 135 10.98 21.26 -21.55
CA LEU A 135 10.26 20.09 -21.06
C LEU A 135 9.89 20.27 -19.59
N THR A 136 8.70 20.77 -19.32
CA THR A 136 8.13 20.80 -17.97
C THR A 136 7.01 19.77 -17.86
N VAL A 137 7.01 19.00 -16.78
CA VAL A 137 5.92 18.04 -16.50
C VAL A 137 4.82 18.79 -15.73
N PRO A 138 3.57 18.80 -16.22
CA PRO A 138 2.46 19.43 -15.48
C PRO A 138 2.23 18.77 -14.12
N VAL A 139 1.87 19.58 -13.12
CA VAL A 139 1.65 19.11 -11.74
C VAL A 139 0.48 18.13 -11.66
N GLU A 140 -0.53 18.29 -12.53
CA GLU A 140 -1.68 17.40 -12.67
C GLU A 140 -1.24 15.98 -13.05
N VAL A 141 -0.28 15.87 -13.97
CA VAL A 141 0.28 14.60 -14.44
C VAL A 141 1.08 13.94 -13.32
N LEU A 142 1.88 14.72 -12.59
CA LEU A 142 2.65 14.25 -11.45
C LEU A 142 1.76 13.74 -10.33
N LYS A 143 0.69 14.47 -9.99
CA LYS A 143 -0.32 14.05 -9.02
C LYS A 143 -0.91 12.70 -9.39
N GLN A 144 -1.29 12.53 -10.66
CA GLN A 144 -1.89 11.28 -11.14
C GLN A 144 -0.90 10.12 -11.15
N TRP A 145 0.34 10.36 -11.60
CA TRP A 145 1.36 9.32 -11.76
C TRP A 145 1.95 8.86 -10.43
N LEU A 146 2.09 9.78 -9.47
CA LEU A 146 2.74 9.55 -8.18
C LEU A 146 1.76 9.44 -7.01
N ALA A 147 0.46 9.42 -7.31
CA ALA A 147 -0.61 9.22 -6.34
C ALA A 147 -0.55 10.22 -5.16
N PHE A 148 -0.22 11.48 -5.43
CA PHE A 148 -0.33 12.55 -4.43
C PHE A 148 -1.81 12.81 -4.08
N ASN A 149 -2.08 13.07 -2.80
CA ASN A 149 -3.44 13.29 -2.31
C ASN A 149 -3.96 14.67 -2.73
N SER A 150 -3.09 15.68 -2.72
CA SER A 150 -3.44 17.06 -3.05
C SER A 150 -2.45 17.73 -4.01
N TYR A 151 -2.86 18.87 -4.57
CA TYR A 151 -1.97 19.69 -5.39
C TYR A 151 -0.90 20.39 -4.53
N GLU A 152 -1.25 20.75 -3.29
CA GLU A 152 -0.32 21.36 -2.34
C GLU A 152 0.79 20.38 -1.94
N GLU A 153 0.45 19.11 -1.71
CA GLU A 153 1.43 18.05 -1.41
C GLU A 153 2.39 17.83 -2.58
N ALA A 154 1.86 17.82 -3.80
CA ALA A 154 2.69 17.73 -5.00
C ALA A 154 3.62 18.94 -5.13
N ARG A 155 3.13 20.18 -4.89
CA ARG A 155 3.92 21.42 -5.00
C ARG A 155 4.96 21.59 -3.90
N SER A 156 4.63 21.24 -2.65
CA SER A 156 5.57 21.38 -1.52
C SER A 156 6.79 20.50 -1.65
N THR A 157 6.71 19.43 -2.44
CA THR A 157 7.85 18.54 -2.72
C THR A 157 8.82 19.11 -3.78
N PHE A 158 8.47 20.24 -4.44
CA PHE A 158 9.32 20.95 -5.41
C PHE A 158 9.97 22.24 -4.87
N SER A 159 9.61 22.70 -3.67
CA SER A 159 10.25 23.84 -2.98
C SER A 159 11.42 23.40 -2.13
#